data_AF-A0A524CE29-F1
#
_entry.id   AF-A0A524CE29-F1
#
_cell.length_a   1.000
_cell.length_b   1.000
_cell.length_c   1.000
_cell.angle_alpha   90.00
_cell.angle_beta   90.00
_cell.angle_gamma   90.00
#
_symmetry.space_group_name_H-M   'P 1'
#
loop_
_entity.id
_entity.type
_entity.pdbx_description
1 polymer ?
#
loop_
_entity_poly.entity_id
_entity_poly.type
_entity_poly.pdbx_seq_one_letter_code
_entity_poly.pdbx_strand_id
1 'polypeptide(L)'
;SQSGSFGCASFYQLKQEGLGISKFANIGNNIDVSFVDVLDFFNDDTNTKIIGIYMETVKYGKALFNKLSHVVPKKPVVILKGGRTSIGMKAASSHTGSLASNYQILKAAITQTGAILCENASNFITALKTFSILPIPQGENIGVLTNSGGSSVLFSDKLEEYNLSLASFSEELKEEMRQFLIPLVKLVNPLDMIGGAAEKQYYNITKLMLKDESLDIVVACVVIPPFLEMNSDEHYRGIIRAWNDTGREKPLIPLVFFGDYFENLNTLAKKGKAPIYYTPNEAAYATKILIERAKSLSKNKEESAL
;
A
#
# COMPACT_ATOMS: atom_id res chain seq x y z
N SER A 1 4.54 -9.00 17.65
CA SER A 1 3.11 -9.33 17.80
C SER A 1 2.79 -9.56 19.26
N GLN A 2 1.63 -9.09 19.75
CA GLN A 2 1.12 -9.43 21.08
C GLN A 2 0.41 -10.79 21.14
N SER A 3 -0.14 -11.24 20.01
CA SER A 3 -0.76 -12.56 19.88
C SER A 3 0.19 -13.51 19.17
N GLY A 4 0.50 -14.65 19.82
CA GLY A 4 1.38 -15.68 19.28
C GLY A 4 0.79 -16.32 18.02
N SER A 5 -0.45 -16.83 18.10
CA SER A 5 -1.11 -17.50 16.98
C SER A 5 -1.33 -16.57 15.79
N PHE A 6 -1.76 -15.32 16.03
CA PHE A 6 -1.89 -14.33 14.95
C PHE A 6 -0.52 -13.99 14.33
N GLY A 7 0.51 -13.84 15.17
CA GLY A 7 1.88 -13.62 14.71
C GLY A 7 2.36 -14.74 13.80
N CYS A 8 2.19 -16.00 14.18
CA CYS A 8 2.54 -17.15 13.34
C CYS A 8 1.73 -17.18 12.03
N ALA A 9 0.42 -16.90 12.09
CA ALA A 9 -0.43 -16.84 10.89
C ALA A 9 0.04 -15.75 9.90
N SER A 10 0.51 -14.62 10.42
CA SER A 10 1.04 -13.54 9.59
C SER A 10 2.26 -13.95 8.75
N PHE A 11 3.07 -14.93 9.21
CA PHE A 11 4.18 -15.45 8.42
C PHE A 11 3.73 -16.12 7.12
N TYR A 12 2.65 -16.91 7.20
CA TYR A 12 2.11 -17.58 6.03
C TYR A 12 1.56 -16.57 5.03
N GLN A 13 0.83 -15.56 5.51
CA GLN A 13 0.32 -14.50 4.64
C GLN A 13 1.46 -13.71 3.99
N LEU A 14 2.46 -13.27 4.76
CA LEU A 14 3.61 -12.53 4.22
C LEU A 14 4.37 -13.36 3.17
N LYS A 15 4.55 -14.66 3.40
CA LYS A 15 5.12 -15.57 2.41
C LYS A 15 4.25 -15.69 1.16
N GLN A 16 2.93 -15.72 1.29
CA GLN A 16 2.00 -15.73 0.15
C GLN A 16 2.07 -14.43 -0.66
N GLU A 17 2.38 -13.29 -0.03
CA GLU A 17 2.66 -12.01 -0.69
C GLU A 17 4.11 -11.89 -1.21
N GLY A 18 4.97 -12.88 -0.96
CA GLY A 18 6.38 -12.83 -1.37
C GLY A 18 7.27 -11.94 -0.50
N LEU A 19 6.82 -11.60 0.69
CA LEU A 19 7.50 -10.71 1.62
C LEU A 19 8.37 -11.49 2.59
N GLY A 20 9.62 -11.04 2.73
CA GLY A 20 10.57 -11.57 3.71
C GLY A 20 10.41 -10.91 5.08
N ILE A 21 10.93 -11.56 6.11
CA ILE A 21 10.93 -11.09 7.49
C ILE A 21 12.36 -11.05 7.97
N SER A 22 12.84 -9.87 8.37
CA SER A 22 14.18 -9.72 8.94
C SER A 22 14.27 -10.34 10.32
N LYS A 23 13.30 -10.04 11.19
CA LYS A 23 13.19 -10.53 12.56
C LYS A 23 11.74 -10.54 13.00
N PHE A 24 11.43 -11.33 14.03
CA PHE A 24 10.11 -11.37 14.64
C PHE A 24 10.22 -11.38 16.17
N ALA A 25 9.41 -10.55 16.82
CA ALA A 25 9.30 -10.51 18.28
C ALA A 25 7.86 -10.85 18.69
N ASN A 26 7.69 -11.95 19.42
CA ASN A 26 6.46 -12.24 20.15
C ASN A 26 6.59 -11.69 21.56
N ILE A 27 5.82 -10.66 21.89
CA ILE A 27 5.90 -9.97 23.19
C ILE A 27 4.88 -10.51 24.20
N GLY A 28 3.91 -11.33 23.77
CA GLY A 28 2.88 -11.94 24.62
C GLY A 28 2.28 -10.97 25.64
N ASN A 29 2.40 -11.33 26.92
CA ASN A 29 1.85 -10.57 28.04
C ASN A 29 2.51 -9.20 28.25
N ASN A 30 3.65 -8.91 27.61
CA ASN A 30 4.32 -7.61 27.68
C ASN A 30 4.66 -7.19 29.13
N ILE A 31 5.18 -8.13 29.92
CA ILE A 31 5.44 -7.94 31.37
C ILE A 31 6.66 -7.05 31.59
N ASP A 32 7.77 -7.37 30.91
CA ASP A 32 9.06 -6.70 31.01
C ASP A 32 9.40 -5.99 29.69
N VAL A 33 9.88 -6.75 28.68
CA VAL A 33 10.15 -6.21 27.33
C VAL A 33 8.85 -5.71 26.68
N SER A 34 8.83 -4.40 26.42
CA SER A 34 7.67 -3.67 25.90
C SER A 34 7.74 -3.42 24.38
N PHE A 35 6.67 -2.88 23.80
CA PHE A 35 6.74 -2.37 22.42
C PHE A 35 7.79 -1.27 22.25
N VAL A 36 8.05 -0.49 23.30
CA VAL A 36 9.02 0.62 23.27
C VAL A 36 10.43 0.08 23.08
N ASP A 37 10.79 -0.98 23.82
CA ASP A 37 12.11 -1.60 23.75
C ASP A 37 12.34 -2.28 22.40
N VAL A 38 11.32 -2.98 21.91
CA VAL A 38 11.35 -3.62 20.59
C VAL A 38 11.46 -2.58 19.46
N LEU A 39 10.73 -1.46 19.56
CA LEU A 39 10.83 -0.36 18.61
C LEU A 39 12.22 0.30 18.65
N ASP A 40 12.81 0.43 19.85
CA ASP A 40 14.15 0.99 20.01
C ASP A 40 15.20 0.11 19.32
N PHE A 41 15.16 -1.20 19.57
CA PHE A 41 16.03 -2.15 18.87
C PHE A 41 15.86 -2.10 17.35
N PHE A 42 14.60 -2.06 16.87
CA PHE A 42 14.34 -2.00 15.43
C PHE A 42 14.65 -0.64 14.80
N ASN A 43 14.73 0.44 15.57
CA ASN A 43 15.13 1.75 15.07
C ASN A 43 16.52 1.68 14.42
N ASP A 44 17.46 1.02 15.09
CA ASP A 44 18.88 1.03 14.72
C ASP A 44 19.28 -0.16 13.85
N ASP A 45 18.42 -1.18 13.73
CA ASP A 45 18.68 -2.34 12.87
C ASP A 45 18.56 -2.01 11.38
N THR A 46 19.71 -1.95 10.69
CA THR A 46 19.82 -1.63 9.26
C THR A 46 19.16 -2.66 8.35
N ASN A 47 18.95 -3.90 8.82
CA ASN A 47 18.27 -4.97 8.08
C ASN A 47 16.75 -4.83 8.11
N THR A 48 16.21 -4.05 9.04
CA THR A 48 14.77 -3.80 9.16
C THR A 48 14.40 -2.51 8.47
N LYS A 49 13.57 -2.60 7.43
CA LYS A 49 13.10 -1.45 6.64
C LYS A 49 11.72 -0.95 7.05
N ILE A 50 10.86 -1.86 7.53
CA ILE A 50 9.46 -1.58 7.90
C ILE A 50 9.17 -2.34 9.19
N ILE A 51 8.38 -1.74 10.08
CA ILE A 51 8.02 -2.36 11.35
C ILE A 51 6.52 -2.60 11.37
N GLY A 52 6.11 -3.87 11.43
CA GLY A 52 4.71 -4.27 11.60
C GLY A 52 4.42 -4.62 13.06
N ILE A 53 3.36 -4.03 13.63
CA ILE A 53 2.96 -4.22 15.03
C ILE A 53 1.51 -4.70 15.09
N TYR A 54 1.28 -5.87 15.67
CA TYR A 54 -0.05 -6.25 16.15
C TYR A 54 -0.13 -6.01 17.65
N MET A 55 -1.08 -5.16 18.08
CA MET A 55 -1.30 -4.82 19.47
C MET A 55 -2.79 -4.92 19.84
N GLU A 56 -3.07 -5.47 21.01
CA GLU A 56 -4.40 -5.53 21.62
C GLU A 56 -4.50 -4.51 22.75
N THR A 57 -3.40 -4.29 23.48
CA THR A 57 -3.37 -3.44 24.68
C THR A 57 -2.15 -2.51 24.65
N VAL A 58 -2.26 -1.38 25.35
CA VAL A 58 -1.17 -0.38 25.44
C VAL A 58 -1.00 0.00 26.90
N LYS A 59 0.12 -0.42 27.51
CA LYS A 59 0.44 -0.14 28.91
C LYS A 59 1.14 1.21 29.08
N TYR A 60 2.11 1.52 28.22
CA TYR A 60 2.96 2.71 28.31
C TYR A 60 2.70 3.70 27.17
N GLY A 61 1.49 4.27 27.11
CA GLY A 61 1.03 5.07 25.97
C GLY A 61 1.93 6.27 25.62
N LYS A 62 2.36 7.06 26.62
CA LYS A 62 3.24 8.22 26.41
C LYS A 62 4.62 7.81 25.88
N ALA A 63 5.19 6.74 26.44
CA ALA A 63 6.48 6.22 25.99
C ALA A 63 6.38 5.65 24.57
N LEU A 64 5.29 4.95 24.25
CA LEU A 64 5.00 4.45 22.91
C LEU A 64 4.89 5.60 21.90
N PHE A 65 4.12 6.66 22.22
CA PHE A 65 4.01 7.85 21.39
C PHE A 65 5.39 8.47 21.11
N ASN A 66 6.16 8.75 22.16
CA ASN A 66 7.50 9.34 22.02
C ASN A 66 8.42 8.48 21.15
N LYS A 67 8.39 7.15 21.35
CA LYS A 67 9.23 6.24 20.58
C LYS A 67 8.79 6.18 19.11
N LEU A 68 7.50 6.10 18.84
CA LEU A 68 6.97 6.14 17.48
C LEU A 68 7.36 7.44 16.77
N SER A 69 7.24 8.59 17.42
CA SER A 69 7.66 9.88 16.85
C SER A 69 9.15 9.93 16.48
N HIS A 70 10.00 9.12 17.13
CA HIS A 70 11.41 9.02 16.77
C HIS A 70 11.69 8.01 15.64
N VAL A 71 10.95 6.90 15.61
CA VAL A 71 11.17 5.79 14.66
C VAL A 71 10.52 6.05 13.31
N VAL A 72 9.28 6.55 13.30
CA VAL A 72 8.49 6.77 12.09
C VAL A 72 9.22 7.62 11.06
N PRO A 73 9.88 8.74 11.38
CA PRO A 73 10.61 9.53 10.38
C PRO A 73 11.65 8.72 9.60
N LYS A 74 12.25 7.70 10.22
CA LYS A 74 13.28 6.86 9.59
C LYS A 74 12.70 5.65 8.87
N LYS A 75 11.68 5.01 9.44
CA LYS A 75 11.12 3.73 8.94
C LYS A 75 9.60 3.73 9.02
N PRO A 76 8.87 3.25 8.00
CA PRO A 76 7.43 3.06 8.11
C PRO A 76 7.08 2.12 9.27
N VAL A 77 6.15 2.55 10.13
CA VAL A 77 5.57 1.73 11.18
C VAL A 77 4.10 1.51 10.89
N VAL A 78 3.69 0.25 10.77
CA VAL A 78 2.31 -0.17 10.48
C VAL A 78 1.78 -0.88 11.72
N ILE A 79 0.63 -0.44 12.24
CA ILE A 79 0.04 -0.94 13.48
C ILE A 79 -1.34 -1.50 13.18
N LEU A 80 -1.57 -2.79 13.47
CA LEU A 80 -2.90 -3.38 13.53
C LEU A 80 -3.39 -3.40 14.98
N LYS A 81 -4.47 -2.67 15.26
CA LYS A 81 -5.08 -2.61 16.60
C LYS A 81 -6.24 -3.59 16.72
N GLY A 82 -6.04 -4.66 17.51
CA GLY A 82 -7.12 -5.50 18.01
C GLY A 82 -7.94 -4.78 19.09
N GLY A 83 -9.19 -5.20 19.35
CA GLY A 83 -9.99 -4.65 20.44
C GLY A 83 -10.35 -3.17 20.33
N ARG A 84 -10.66 -2.69 19.12
CA ARG A 84 -11.08 -1.29 18.85
C ARG A 84 -12.54 -0.98 19.23
N THR A 85 -13.40 -2.00 19.24
CA THR A 85 -14.82 -1.88 19.62
C THR A 85 -15.03 -2.39 21.04
N SER A 86 -16.16 -2.06 21.67
CA SER A 86 -16.50 -2.55 23.01
C SER A 86 -16.49 -4.08 23.09
N ILE A 87 -17.03 -4.77 22.07
CA ILE A 87 -17.04 -6.24 22.00
C ILE A 87 -15.62 -6.78 21.83
N GLY A 88 -14.85 -6.24 20.88
CA GLY A 88 -13.48 -6.70 20.65
C GLY A 88 -12.57 -6.43 21.85
N MET A 89 -12.79 -5.33 22.57
CA MET A 89 -12.05 -4.97 23.76
C MET A 89 -12.37 -5.90 24.94
N LYS A 90 -13.65 -6.26 25.13
CA LYS A 90 -14.04 -7.28 26.10
C LYS A 90 -13.35 -8.62 25.79
N ALA A 91 -13.37 -9.04 24.53
CA ALA A 91 -12.66 -10.24 24.09
C ALA A 91 -11.15 -10.16 24.34
N ALA A 92 -10.51 -9.02 24.07
CA ALA A 92 -9.08 -8.82 24.38
C ALA A 92 -8.80 -8.85 25.90
N SER A 93 -9.68 -8.26 26.71
CA SER A 93 -9.50 -8.21 28.18
C SER A 93 -9.64 -9.57 28.85
N SER A 94 -10.41 -10.51 28.29
CA SER A 94 -10.65 -11.82 28.90
C SER A 94 -9.38 -12.68 29.00
N HIS A 95 -8.38 -12.44 28.15
CA HIS A 95 -7.10 -13.16 28.17
C HIS A 95 -5.89 -12.28 28.46
N THR A 96 -6.02 -10.94 28.44
CA THR A 96 -4.91 -10.02 28.79
C THR A 96 -5.02 -9.43 30.19
N GLY A 97 -6.21 -9.46 30.82
CA GLY A 97 -6.43 -8.89 32.15
C GLY A 97 -6.20 -7.37 32.24
N SER A 98 -6.15 -6.67 31.11
CA SER A 98 -5.79 -5.25 31.04
C SER A 98 -7.01 -4.33 30.99
N LEU A 99 -6.85 -3.11 31.51
CA LEU A 99 -7.89 -2.08 31.50
C LEU A 99 -8.16 -1.59 30.07
N ALA A 100 -9.43 -1.31 29.78
CA ALA A 100 -9.91 -0.74 28.52
C ALA A 100 -9.17 0.55 28.12
N SER A 101 -8.40 0.51 27.02
CA SER A 101 -7.79 1.70 26.41
C SER A 101 -8.79 2.43 25.52
N ASN A 102 -8.97 3.75 25.67
CA ASN A 102 -9.82 4.52 24.75
C ASN A 102 -9.23 4.52 23.33
N TYR A 103 -9.92 3.87 22.40
CA TYR A 103 -9.45 3.70 21.02
C TYR A 103 -9.29 5.04 20.28
N GLN A 104 -10.16 6.02 20.53
CA GLN A 104 -10.08 7.32 19.84
C GLN A 104 -8.84 8.10 20.27
N ILE A 105 -8.49 8.06 21.55
CA ILE A 105 -7.25 8.67 22.07
C ILE A 105 -6.03 7.98 21.47
N LEU A 106 -6.03 6.64 21.44
CA LEU A 106 -4.93 5.89 20.83
C LEU A 106 -4.79 6.20 19.33
N LYS A 107 -5.91 6.25 18.60
CA LYS A 107 -5.95 6.57 17.17
C LYS A 107 -5.37 7.95 16.92
N ALA A 108 -5.83 8.96 17.63
CA ALA A 108 -5.31 10.32 17.51
C ALA A 108 -3.80 10.37 17.82
N ALA A 109 -3.35 9.73 18.90
CA ALA A 109 -1.95 9.69 19.28
C ALA A 109 -1.08 8.99 18.21
N ILE A 110 -1.49 7.83 17.70
CA ILE A 110 -0.75 7.10 16.66
C ILE A 110 -0.71 7.93 15.35
N THR A 111 -1.84 8.49 14.92
CA THR A 111 -1.90 9.32 13.70
C THR A 111 -0.94 10.52 13.78
N GLN A 112 -0.82 11.16 14.93
CA GLN A 112 0.11 12.28 15.13
C GLN A 112 1.58 11.89 14.94
N THR A 113 1.95 10.63 15.20
CA THR A 113 3.33 10.15 14.98
C THR A 113 3.65 9.87 13.51
N GLY A 114 2.63 9.83 12.64
CA GLY A 114 2.76 9.41 11.24
C GLY A 114 2.79 7.89 11.03
N ALA A 115 2.64 7.08 12.08
CA ALA A 115 2.47 5.64 11.95
C ALA A 115 1.11 5.30 11.33
N ILE A 116 1.08 4.26 10.49
CA ILE A 116 -0.13 3.82 9.80
C ILE A 116 -0.93 2.92 10.73
N LEU A 117 -2.09 3.38 11.18
CA LEU A 117 -3.03 2.58 11.98
C LEU A 117 -4.01 1.84 11.08
N CYS A 118 -3.94 0.51 11.08
CA CYS A 118 -4.85 -0.39 10.38
C CYS A 118 -5.92 -0.92 11.34
N GLU A 119 -7.17 -0.92 10.87
CA GLU A 119 -8.32 -1.41 11.64
C GLU A 119 -8.77 -2.82 11.24
N ASN A 120 -8.14 -3.39 10.21
CA ASN A 120 -8.39 -4.75 9.72
C ASN A 120 -7.09 -5.37 9.17
N ALA A 121 -7.07 -6.71 9.10
CA ALA A 121 -5.88 -7.45 8.68
C ALA A 121 -5.53 -7.28 7.19
N SER A 122 -6.52 -7.13 6.31
CA SER A 122 -6.27 -6.91 4.87
C SER A 122 -5.50 -5.60 4.63
N ASN A 123 -5.91 -4.51 5.26
CA ASN A 123 -5.19 -3.23 5.21
C ASN A 123 -3.80 -3.34 5.84
N PHE A 124 -3.65 -4.09 6.93
CA PHE A 124 -2.33 -4.32 7.54
C PHE A 124 -1.35 -4.99 6.58
N ILE A 125 -1.78 -6.08 5.92
CA ILE A 125 -0.96 -6.80 4.95
C ILE A 125 -0.71 -5.94 3.69
N THR A 126 -1.73 -5.23 3.22
CA THR A 126 -1.62 -4.28 2.11
C THR A 126 -0.57 -3.22 2.40
N ALA A 127 -0.56 -2.65 3.61
CA ALA A 127 0.43 -1.65 4.00
C ALA A 127 1.85 -2.20 4.06
N LEU A 128 2.03 -3.39 4.66
CA LEU A 128 3.33 -4.05 4.70
C LEU A 128 3.86 -4.36 3.29
N LYS A 129 3.01 -4.87 2.40
CA LYS A 129 3.33 -5.10 0.98
C LYS A 129 3.74 -3.81 0.27
N THR A 130 2.90 -2.78 0.41
CA THR A 130 3.08 -1.48 -0.25
C THR A 130 4.44 -0.88 0.10
N PHE A 131 4.74 -0.70 1.39
CA PHE A 131 6.00 -0.11 1.82
C PHE A 131 7.23 -0.99 1.52
N SER A 132 7.05 -2.30 1.37
CA SER A 132 8.16 -3.23 1.07
C SER A 132 8.62 -3.14 -0.37
N ILE A 133 7.75 -2.71 -1.28
CA ILE A 133 7.99 -2.82 -2.72
C ILE A 133 8.01 -1.45 -3.40
N LEU A 134 7.14 -0.53 -2.99
CA LEU A 134 6.93 0.73 -3.69
C LEU A 134 7.77 1.87 -3.10
N PRO A 135 8.31 2.77 -3.96
CA PRO A 135 8.92 4.00 -3.50
C PRO A 135 7.88 4.92 -2.87
N ILE A 136 8.32 5.97 -2.19
CA ILE A 136 7.43 7.03 -1.69
C ILE A 136 7.25 8.07 -2.81
N PRO A 137 6.01 8.46 -3.14
CA PRO A 137 5.75 9.46 -4.18
C PRO A 137 6.25 10.84 -3.76
N GLN A 138 6.50 11.70 -4.74
CA GLN A 138 6.88 13.11 -4.51
C GLN A 138 5.65 14.02 -4.29
N GLY A 139 4.46 13.54 -4.63
CA GLY A 139 3.21 14.26 -4.46
C GLY A 139 2.00 13.32 -4.47
N GLU A 140 0.85 13.86 -4.83
CA GLU A 140 -0.45 13.17 -4.78
C GLU A 140 -1.17 13.12 -6.14
N ASN A 141 -0.48 13.46 -7.23
CA ASN A 141 -1.08 13.43 -8.56
C ASN A 141 -1.18 11.99 -9.08
N ILE A 142 -2.41 11.45 -9.08
CA ILE A 142 -2.68 10.06 -9.44
C ILE A 142 -3.10 9.96 -10.90
N GLY A 143 -2.35 9.22 -11.72
CA GLY A 143 -2.71 8.82 -13.08
C GLY A 143 -3.24 7.39 -13.13
N VAL A 144 -4.40 7.18 -13.76
CA VAL A 144 -5.00 5.84 -13.88
C VAL A 144 -5.11 5.44 -15.35
N LEU A 145 -4.69 4.22 -15.67
CA LEU A 145 -4.97 3.57 -16.95
C LEU A 145 -5.78 2.29 -16.73
N THR A 146 -6.67 1.97 -17.67
CA THR A 146 -7.50 0.78 -17.62
C THR A 146 -7.86 0.25 -19.00
N ASN A 147 -8.25 -1.01 -19.10
CA ASN A 147 -8.93 -1.59 -20.26
C ASN A 147 -10.44 -1.82 -20.00
N SER A 148 -10.93 -1.40 -18.83
CA SER A 148 -12.32 -1.56 -18.41
C SER A 148 -12.76 -0.35 -17.59
N GLY A 149 -13.61 0.52 -18.15
CA GLY A 149 -14.15 1.67 -17.43
C GLY A 149 -14.82 1.32 -16.09
N GLY A 150 -15.49 0.15 -15.99
CA GLY A 150 -16.09 -0.30 -14.73
C GLY A 150 -15.07 -0.54 -13.61
N SER A 151 -13.89 -1.07 -13.96
CA SER A 151 -12.80 -1.29 -13.00
C SER A 151 -12.23 0.02 -12.45
N SER A 152 -12.12 1.04 -13.30
CA SER A 152 -11.64 2.36 -12.88
C SER A 152 -12.68 3.15 -12.11
N VAL A 153 -13.98 2.95 -12.36
CA VAL A 153 -15.05 3.56 -11.54
C VAL A 153 -14.94 3.08 -10.09
N LEU A 154 -14.88 1.76 -9.87
CA LEU A 154 -14.78 1.20 -8.51
C LEU A 154 -13.52 1.65 -7.77
N PHE A 155 -12.40 1.81 -8.48
CA PHE A 155 -11.17 2.37 -7.91
C PHE A 155 -11.33 3.85 -7.58
N SER A 156 -11.95 4.63 -8.45
CA SER A 156 -12.17 6.08 -8.25
C SER A 156 -13.07 6.35 -7.05
N ASP A 157 -14.16 5.60 -6.87
CA ASP A 157 -15.03 5.69 -5.69
C ASP A 157 -14.23 5.48 -4.39
N LYS A 158 -13.30 4.52 -4.39
CA LYS A 158 -12.44 4.25 -3.22
C LYS A 158 -11.39 5.32 -2.97
N LEU A 159 -10.91 6.01 -4.00
CA LEU A 159 -10.06 7.19 -3.81
C LEU A 159 -10.83 8.33 -3.18
N GLU A 160 -12.08 8.57 -3.62
CA GLU A 160 -12.94 9.62 -3.07
C GLU A 160 -13.27 9.36 -1.59
N GLU A 161 -13.53 8.11 -1.19
CA GLU A 161 -13.68 7.71 0.23
C GLU A 161 -12.45 8.09 1.09
N TYR A 162 -11.28 8.24 0.48
CA TYR A 162 -10.04 8.68 1.12
C TYR A 162 -9.72 10.16 0.91
N ASN A 163 -10.62 10.92 0.29
CA ASN A 163 -10.45 12.33 -0.10
C ASN A 163 -9.24 12.54 -1.03
N LEU A 164 -9.01 11.58 -1.92
CA LEU A 164 -7.99 11.66 -2.97
C LEU A 164 -8.66 11.91 -4.31
N SER A 165 -7.96 12.63 -5.19
CA SER A 165 -8.44 13.00 -6.52
C SER A 165 -7.49 12.52 -7.61
N LEU A 166 -8.01 12.39 -8.82
CA LEU A 166 -7.24 12.04 -10.01
C LEU A 166 -6.66 13.31 -10.65
N ALA A 167 -5.43 13.19 -11.14
CA ALA A 167 -4.77 14.29 -11.85
C ALA A 167 -5.41 14.55 -13.22
N SER A 168 -5.33 15.78 -13.72
CA SER A 168 -5.62 16.05 -15.12
C SER A 168 -4.38 15.80 -15.96
N PHE A 169 -4.52 15.11 -17.10
CA PHE A 169 -3.40 14.94 -18.02
C PHE A 169 -3.10 16.25 -18.74
N SER A 170 -1.80 16.55 -18.87
CA SER A 170 -1.28 17.62 -19.71
C SER A 170 -1.59 17.38 -21.19
N GLU A 171 -1.59 18.43 -22.00
CA GLU A 171 -1.82 18.27 -23.45
C GLU A 171 -0.66 17.53 -24.12
N GLU A 172 0.55 17.72 -23.62
CA GLU A 172 1.77 17.01 -24.03
C GLU A 172 1.62 15.51 -23.83
N LEU A 173 1.19 15.08 -22.64
CA LEU A 173 0.98 13.66 -22.33
C LEU A 173 -0.11 13.06 -23.22
N LYS A 174 -1.21 13.80 -23.45
CA LYS A 174 -2.29 13.35 -24.33
C LYS A 174 -1.77 13.13 -25.74
N GLU A 175 -0.96 14.04 -26.28
CA GLU A 175 -0.41 13.91 -27.63
C GLU A 175 0.51 12.69 -27.77
N GLU A 176 1.35 12.42 -26.78
CA GLU A 176 2.18 11.21 -26.77
C GLU A 176 1.34 9.93 -26.66
N MET A 177 0.27 9.93 -25.85
CA MET A 177 -0.64 8.80 -25.70
C MET A 177 -1.38 8.45 -27.00
N ARG A 178 -1.74 9.45 -27.83
CA ARG A 178 -2.47 9.24 -29.10
C ARG A 178 -1.78 8.25 -30.03
N GLN A 179 -0.44 8.21 -30.02
CA GLN A 179 0.36 7.37 -30.91
C GLN A 179 0.17 5.87 -30.63
N PHE A 180 -0.33 5.50 -29.44
CA PHE A 180 -0.51 4.13 -29.01
C PHE A 180 -1.97 3.68 -28.90
N LEU A 181 -2.90 4.61 -29.09
CA LEU A 181 -4.33 4.42 -28.82
C LEU A 181 -5.17 4.64 -30.08
N ILE A 182 -6.29 3.94 -30.15
CA ILE A 182 -7.25 4.14 -31.24
C ILE A 182 -8.03 5.45 -31.03
N PRO A 183 -8.54 6.11 -32.10
CA PRO A 183 -9.26 7.38 -31.99
C PRO A 183 -10.49 7.39 -31.08
N LEU A 184 -11.04 6.21 -30.76
CA LEU A 184 -12.21 6.07 -29.89
C LEU A 184 -11.89 6.31 -28.40
N VAL A 185 -10.62 6.18 -28.00
CA VAL A 185 -10.19 6.35 -26.60
C VAL A 185 -10.24 7.83 -26.22
N LYS A 186 -10.94 8.12 -25.12
CA LYS A 186 -10.96 9.46 -24.52
C LYS A 186 -9.72 9.64 -23.65
N LEU A 187 -8.92 10.67 -23.93
CA LEU A 187 -7.67 10.97 -23.23
C LEU A 187 -7.92 11.81 -21.97
N VAL A 188 -8.68 11.21 -21.05
CA VAL A 188 -9.00 11.77 -19.73
C VAL A 188 -8.57 10.79 -18.65
N ASN A 189 -8.49 11.22 -17.40
CA ASN A 189 -8.15 10.36 -16.27
C ASN A 189 -9.43 9.95 -15.53
N PRO A 190 -9.75 8.65 -15.35
CA PRO A 190 -9.01 7.45 -15.79
C PRO A 190 -8.96 7.27 -17.30
N LEU A 191 -7.80 6.84 -17.81
CA LEU A 191 -7.59 6.53 -19.23
C LEU A 191 -8.14 5.14 -19.56
N ASP A 192 -9.37 5.07 -20.07
CA ASP A 192 -9.97 3.83 -20.55
C ASP A 192 -9.53 3.51 -21.99
N MET A 193 -8.53 2.63 -22.09
CA MET A 193 -7.97 2.13 -23.35
C MET A 193 -8.88 1.11 -24.05
N ILE A 194 -10.03 0.77 -23.46
CA ILE A 194 -11.02 -0.20 -23.96
C ILE A 194 -10.46 -1.65 -23.88
N GLY A 195 -11.35 -2.65 -23.90
CA GLY A 195 -11.01 -4.06 -23.72
C GLY A 195 -10.07 -4.66 -24.77
N GLY A 196 -9.76 -3.96 -25.86
CA GLY A 196 -8.80 -4.38 -26.88
C GLY A 196 -7.34 -4.03 -26.58
N ALA A 197 -7.06 -3.33 -25.47
CA ALA A 197 -5.70 -2.98 -25.09
C ALA A 197 -4.88 -4.22 -24.67
N ALA A 198 -3.82 -4.52 -25.42
CA ALA A 198 -2.93 -5.65 -25.18
C ALA A 198 -1.65 -5.21 -24.42
N GLU A 199 -0.69 -6.13 -24.26
CA GLU A 199 0.60 -5.87 -23.61
C GLU A 199 1.31 -4.61 -24.13
N LYS A 200 1.27 -4.36 -25.45
CA LYS A 200 1.93 -3.20 -26.07
C LYS A 200 1.34 -1.88 -25.59
N GLN A 201 0.02 -1.77 -25.48
CA GLN A 201 -0.65 -0.57 -24.99
C GLN A 201 -0.33 -0.33 -23.52
N TYR A 202 -0.49 -1.36 -22.67
CA TYR A 202 -0.16 -1.25 -21.25
C TYR A 202 1.29 -0.83 -21.01
N TYR A 203 2.24 -1.43 -21.73
CA TYR A 203 3.65 -1.04 -21.63
C TYR A 203 3.88 0.43 -22.01
N ASN A 204 3.43 0.86 -23.20
CA ASN A 204 3.74 2.22 -23.67
C ASN A 204 3.05 3.28 -22.81
N ILE A 205 1.77 3.11 -22.51
CA ILE A 205 1.00 4.08 -21.72
C ILE A 205 1.49 4.15 -20.27
N THR A 206 1.76 3.01 -19.63
CA THR A 206 2.35 3.03 -18.28
C THR A 206 3.72 3.71 -18.28
N LYS A 207 4.56 3.47 -19.31
CA LYS A 207 5.88 4.11 -19.42
C LYS A 207 5.76 5.63 -19.59
N LEU A 208 4.83 6.11 -20.41
CA LEU A 208 4.55 7.53 -20.57
C LEU A 208 4.12 8.16 -19.23
N MET A 209 3.11 7.58 -18.57
CA MET A 209 2.62 8.08 -17.28
C MET A 209 3.70 8.09 -16.19
N LEU A 210 4.56 7.06 -16.13
CA LEU A 210 5.64 7.00 -15.15
C LEU A 210 6.72 8.07 -15.39
N LYS A 211 6.94 8.48 -16.65
CA LYS A 211 7.90 9.53 -17.00
C LYS A 211 7.34 10.94 -16.86
N ASP A 212 6.02 11.11 -16.97
CA ASP A 212 5.38 12.42 -16.93
C ASP A 212 5.48 13.07 -15.54
N GLU A 213 6.18 14.20 -15.43
CA GLU A 213 6.43 14.90 -14.16
C GLU A 213 5.17 15.44 -13.47
N SER A 214 4.04 15.58 -14.17
CA SER A 214 2.76 15.97 -13.57
C SER A 214 2.07 14.83 -12.82
N LEU A 215 2.56 13.59 -12.94
CA LEU A 215 2.05 12.42 -12.25
C LEU A 215 3.04 11.91 -11.21
N ASP A 216 2.56 11.64 -10.00
CA ASP A 216 3.35 11.13 -8.88
C ASP A 216 3.15 9.63 -8.65
N ILE A 217 1.95 9.12 -8.98
CA ILE A 217 1.53 7.73 -8.77
C ILE A 217 0.81 7.25 -10.02
N VAL A 218 1.15 6.05 -10.50
CA VAL A 218 0.46 5.41 -11.62
C VAL A 218 -0.30 4.18 -11.14
N VAL A 219 -1.58 4.08 -11.49
CA VAL A 219 -2.43 2.94 -11.16
C VAL A 219 -2.88 2.28 -12.46
N ALA A 220 -2.54 1.00 -12.60
CA ALA A 220 -2.96 0.20 -13.75
C ALA A 220 -4.10 -0.73 -13.33
N CYS A 221 -5.33 -0.38 -13.69
CA CYS A 221 -6.48 -1.26 -13.53
C CYS A 221 -6.52 -2.24 -14.72
N VAL A 222 -6.63 -3.53 -14.42
CA VAL A 222 -6.60 -4.60 -15.41
C VAL A 222 -7.78 -5.52 -15.15
N VAL A 223 -8.61 -5.71 -16.17
CA VAL A 223 -9.50 -6.86 -16.28
C VAL A 223 -8.88 -7.78 -17.31
N ILE A 224 -8.67 -9.06 -16.98
CA ILE A 224 -8.14 -10.03 -17.94
C ILE A 224 -9.31 -10.47 -18.84
N PRO A 225 -9.34 -10.07 -20.12
CA PRO A 225 -10.47 -10.40 -20.97
C PRO A 225 -10.43 -11.89 -21.37
N PRO A 226 -11.57 -12.61 -21.37
CA PRO A 226 -11.63 -14.00 -21.82
C PRO A 226 -11.74 -14.12 -23.35
N PHE A 227 -11.37 -13.09 -24.10
CA PHE A 227 -11.54 -12.97 -25.55
C PHE A 227 -10.28 -12.40 -26.20
N LEU A 228 -10.25 -12.35 -27.54
CA LEU A 228 -9.12 -11.84 -28.35
C LEU A 228 -7.80 -12.60 -28.18
N GLU A 229 -7.84 -13.85 -27.72
CA GLU A 229 -6.67 -14.74 -27.56
C GLU A 229 -5.54 -14.13 -26.71
N MET A 230 -5.88 -13.20 -25.81
CA MET A 230 -4.94 -12.56 -24.91
C MET A 230 -4.45 -13.53 -23.84
N ASN A 231 -3.16 -13.46 -23.50
CA ASN A 231 -2.62 -14.24 -22.40
C ASN A 231 -3.00 -13.59 -21.07
N SER A 232 -3.21 -14.42 -20.04
CA SER A 232 -3.70 -13.94 -18.75
C SER A 232 -2.72 -13.05 -17.97
N ASP A 233 -1.45 -13.01 -18.37
CA ASP A 233 -0.40 -12.24 -17.72
C ASP A 233 0.17 -11.12 -18.61
N GLU A 234 -0.28 -10.96 -19.85
CA GLU A 234 0.36 -10.05 -20.80
C GLU A 234 0.25 -8.57 -20.40
N HIS A 235 -0.90 -8.15 -19.87
CA HIS A 235 -1.11 -6.79 -19.37
C HIS A 235 -0.17 -6.52 -18.18
N TYR A 236 -0.08 -7.48 -17.25
CA TYR A 236 0.79 -7.39 -16.08
C TYR A 236 2.28 -7.37 -16.48
N ARG A 237 2.71 -8.18 -17.44
CA ARG A 237 4.07 -8.13 -17.99
C ARG A 237 4.37 -6.76 -18.59
N GLY A 238 3.44 -6.20 -19.36
CA GLY A 238 3.58 -4.88 -19.98
C GLY A 238 3.82 -3.78 -18.94
N ILE A 239 2.97 -3.70 -17.91
CA ILE A 239 3.10 -2.67 -16.86
C ILE A 239 4.37 -2.85 -16.01
N ILE A 240 4.75 -4.08 -15.65
CA ILE A 240 5.96 -4.31 -14.84
C ILE A 240 7.21 -4.06 -15.68
N ARG A 241 7.21 -4.39 -16.98
CA ARG A 241 8.31 -4.02 -17.88
C ARG A 241 8.46 -2.51 -17.95
N ALA A 242 7.37 -1.76 -18.11
CA ALA A 242 7.40 -0.30 -18.13
C ALA A 242 8.00 0.27 -16.83
N TRP A 243 7.59 -0.26 -15.68
CA TRP A 243 8.11 0.17 -14.38
C TRP A 243 9.60 -0.10 -14.19
N ASN A 244 10.08 -1.25 -14.65
CA ASN A 244 11.51 -1.57 -14.65
C ASN A 244 12.30 -0.63 -15.56
N ASP A 245 11.80 -0.37 -16.77
CA ASP A 245 12.47 0.46 -17.76
C ASP A 245 12.51 1.95 -17.38
N THR A 246 11.67 2.38 -16.44
CA THR A 246 11.69 3.74 -15.86
C THR A 246 12.38 3.79 -14.49
N GLY A 247 13.18 2.79 -14.14
CA GLY A 247 13.99 2.79 -12.92
C GLY A 247 13.20 2.63 -11.61
N ARG A 248 11.88 2.37 -11.68
CA ARG A 248 10.98 2.24 -10.53
C ARG A 248 10.97 3.47 -9.60
N GLU A 249 11.17 4.66 -10.13
CA GLU A 249 11.25 5.89 -9.35
C GLU A 249 9.90 6.33 -8.77
N LYS A 250 8.81 6.11 -9.51
CA LYS A 250 7.43 6.38 -9.08
C LYS A 250 6.70 5.10 -8.67
N PRO A 251 5.76 5.18 -7.72
CA PRO A 251 4.92 4.03 -7.37
C PRO A 251 4.03 3.63 -8.55
N LEU A 252 4.09 2.35 -8.91
CA LEU A 252 3.12 1.70 -9.81
C LEU A 252 2.23 0.77 -8.98
N ILE A 253 0.91 0.91 -9.12
CA ILE A 253 -0.09 0.10 -8.41
C ILE A 253 -0.87 -0.73 -9.44
N PRO A 254 -0.48 -2.00 -9.67
CA PRO A 254 -1.25 -2.94 -10.48
C PRO A 254 -2.48 -3.43 -9.72
N LEU A 255 -3.67 -3.05 -10.18
CA LEU A 255 -4.94 -3.57 -9.69
C LEU A 255 -5.50 -4.54 -10.73
N VAL A 256 -5.48 -5.84 -10.41
CA VAL A 256 -6.01 -6.88 -11.29
C VAL A 256 -7.33 -7.39 -10.73
N PHE A 257 -8.41 -7.16 -11.46
CA PHE A 257 -9.74 -7.64 -11.11
C PHE A 257 -9.92 -9.09 -11.56
N PHE A 258 -10.64 -9.86 -10.73
CA PHE A 258 -11.17 -11.22 -10.94
C PHE A 258 -10.51 -12.05 -12.05
N GLY A 259 -9.90 -13.18 -11.72
CA GLY A 259 -9.48 -14.15 -12.74
C GLY A 259 -8.95 -15.45 -12.16
N ASP A 260 -9.09 -16.52 -12.96
CA ASP A 260 -8.62 -17.87 -12.61
C ASP A 260 -7.08 -17.98 -12.62
N TYR A 261 -6.38 -16.92 -13.05
CA TYR A 261 -4.94 -16.90 -13.31
C TYR A 261 -4.12 -16.16 -12.25
N PHE A 262 -4.71 -15.85 -11.09
CA PHE A 262 -4.04 -15.12 -10.03
C PHE A 262 -2.79 -15.83 -9.48
N GLU A 263 -2.72 -17.16 -9.52
CA GLU A 263 -1.52 -17.90 -9.12
C GLU A 263 -0.32 -17.62 -10.02
N ASN A 264 -0.54 -17.55 -11.34
CA ASN A 264 0.50 -17.23 -12.31
C ASN A 264 0.99 -15.79 -12.13
N LEU A 265 0.04 -14.85 -11.98
CA LEU A 265 0.36 -13.45 -11.72
C LEU A 265 1.09 -13.25 -10.40
N ASN A 266 0.68 -13.95 -9.33
CA ASN A 266 1.37 -13.90 -8.05
C ASN A 266 2.80 -14.44 -8.16
N THR A 267 3.01 -15.51 -8.92
CA THR A 267 4.34 -16.07 -9.18
C THR A 267 5.22 -15.07 -9.94
N LEU A 268 4.65 -14.41 -10.95
CA LEU A 268 5.33 -13.38 -11.73
C LEU A 268 5.67 -12.15 -10.87
N ALA A 269 4.73 -11.68 -10.06
CA ALA A 269 4.89 -10.57 -9.12
C ALA A 269 6.04 -10.84 -8.13
N LYS A 270 6.07 -12.05 -7.54
CA LYS A 270 7.14 -12.47 -6.61
C LYS A 270 8.50 -12.49 -7.29
N LYS A 271 8.60 -13.12 -8.47
CA LYS A 271 9.86 -13.20 -9.23
C LYS A 271 10.35 -11.81 -9.63
N GLY A 272 9.43 -10.93 -10.00
CA GLY A 272 9.71 -9.54 -10.37
C GLY A 272 9.91 -8.59 -9.19
N LYS A 273 9.73 -9.03 -7.94
CA LYS A 273 9.64 -8.14 -6.76
C LYS A 273 8.73 -6.94 -7.06
N ALA A 274 7.53 -7.23 -7.56
CA ALA A 274 6.55 -6.25 -7.97
C ALA A 274 5.24 -6.47 -7.19
N PRO A 275 4.46 -5.41 -6.92
CA PRO A 275 3.21 -5.56 -6.22
C PRO A 275 2.11 -6.03 -7.17
N ILE A 276 1.08 -6.63 -6.59
CA ILE A 276 -0.20 -6.88 -7.24
C ILE A 276 -1.29 -6.73 -6.17
N TYR A 277 -2.37 -6.05 -6.54
CA TYR A 277 -3.54 -5.83 -5.71
C TYR A 277 -4.76 -6.40 -6.43
N TYR A 278 -5.68 -6.98 -5.67
CA TYR A 278 -6.80 -7.74 -6.24
C TYR A 278 -8.15 -7.07 -6.04
N THR A 279 -8.20 -6.00 -5.23
CA THR A 279 -9.43 -5.26 -4.98
C THR A 279 -9.21 -3.75 -5.06
N PRO A 280 -10.24 -2.98 -5.45
CA PRO A 280 -10.21 -1.51 -5.39
C PRO A 280 -9.78 -0.97 -4.04
N ASN A 281 -10.26 -1.60 -2.95
CA ASN A 281 -9.92 -1.19 -1.59
C ASN A 281 -8.42 -1.35 -1.31
N GLU A 282 -7.82 -2.47 -1.70
CA GLU A 282 -6.38 -2.69 -1.51
C GLU A 282 -5.55 -1.67 -2.29
N ALA A 283 -5.86 -1.47 -3.56
CA ALA A 283 -5.13 -0.52 -4.41
C ALA A 283 -5.28 0.93 -3.92
N ALA A 284 -6.51 1.37 -3.61
CA ALA A 284 -6.76 2.71 -3.10
C ALA A 284 -6.13 2.93 -1.72
N TYR A 285 -6.16 1.91 -0.85
CA TYR A 285 -5.50 1.98 0.45
C TYR A 285 -3.98 2.07 0.31
N ALA A 286 -3.38 1.34 -0.64
CA ALA A 286 -1.96 1.46 -0.97
C ALA A 286 -1.60 2.88 -1.45
N THR A 287 -2.41 3.46 -2.35
CA THR A 287 -2.24 4.86 -2.79
C THR A 287 -2.29 5.83 -1.62
N LYS A 288 -3.31 5.69 -0.76
CA LYS A 288 -3.50 6.54 0.41
C LYS A 288 -2.30 6.54 1.34
N ILE A 289 -1.83 5.37 1.77
CA ILE A 289 -0.76 5.30 2.78
C ILE A 289 0.60 5.76 2.23
N LEU A 290 0.82 5.66 0.92
CA LEU A 290 2.00 6.22 0.26
C LEU A 290 1.99 7.75 0.34
N ILE A 291 0.84 8.38 0.07
CA ILE A 291 0.65 9.83 0.19
C ILE A 291 0.74 10.29 1.65
N GLU A 292 0.10 9.58 2.58
CA GLU A 292 0.21 9.87 4.03
C GLU A 292 1.67 9.80 4.49
N ARG A 293 2.43 8.82 3.98
CA ARG A 293 3.87 8.69 4.27
C ARG A 293 4.67 9.85 3.70
N ALA A 294 4.43 10.24 2.45
CA ALA A 294 5.08 11.39 1.83
C ALA A 294 4.85 12.67 2.65
N LYS A 295 3.59 12.96 3.00
CA LYS A 295 3.21 14.11 3.84
C LYS A 295 3.88 14.09 5.22
N SER A 296 3.91 12.92 5.87
CA SER A 296 4.57 12.75 7.16
C SER A 296 6.08 13.03 7.09
N LEU A 297 6.75 12.59 6.02
CA LEU A 297 8.18 12.85 5.82
C LEU A 297 8.47 14.34 5.55
N SER A 298 7.62 15.02 4.78
CA SER A 298 7.76 16.46 4.52
C SER A 298 7.62 17.29 5.80
N LYS A 299 6.59 17.00 6.62
CA LYS A 299 6.36 17.68 7.89
C LYS A 299 7.55 17.55 8.86
N ASN A 300 8.13 16.35 8.96
CA ASN A 300 9.30 16.12 9.82
C ASN A 300 10.56 16.88 9.34
N LYS A 301 10.70 17.12 8.03
CA LYS A 301 11.80 17.93 7.49
C LYS A 301 11.65 19.40 7.88
N GLU A 302 10.43 19.93 7.85
CA GLU A 302 10.14 21.30 8.28
C GLU A 302 10.40 21.49 9.79
N GLU A 303 9.94 20.54 10.62
CA GLU A 303 10.14 20.60 12.08
C GLU A 303 11.61 20.44 12.51
N SER A 304 12.46 19.79 11.71
CA SER A 304 13.89 19.64 12.00
C SER A 304 14.76 20.79 11.46
N ALA A 305 14.20 21.67 10.62
CA ALA A 305 14.87 22.86 10.09
C ALA A 305 14.64 24.11 10.98
N LEU A 306 13.73 24.03 11.95
CA LEU A 306 13.43 25.05 12.97
C LEU A 306 14.24 24.83 14.25
#